data_AF-A0A246NEI5-F1
#
_entry.id   AF-A0A246NEI5-F1
#
_cell.length_a   1.000
_cell.length_b   1.000
_cell.length_c   1.000
_cell.angle_alpha   90.00
_cell.angle_beta   90.00
_cell.angle_gamma   90.00
#
_symmetry.space_group_name_H-M   'P 1'
#
loop_
_entity.id
_entity.type
_entity.pdbx_description
1 polymer ?
#
loop_
_entity_poly.entity_id
_entity_poly.type
_entity_poly.pdbx_seq_one_letter_code
_entity_poly.pdbx_strand_id
1 'polypeptide(L)' 'MKRILLLIVLTLGYAIVIPEIMFRFLSESSYMLLGKLVNPFHIFLSTIDALIIATILLSAFLSWLTLKLIASIAKR' A
#
# COMPACT_ATOMS: atom_id res chain seq x y z
N MET A 1 5.83 -9.28 -20.40
CA MET A 1 5.58 -10.30 -19.35
C MET A 1 6.46 -10.13 -18.12
N LYS A 2 7.80 -10.14 -18.21
CA LYS A 2 8.70 -10.02 -17.03
C LYS A 2 8.41 -8.82 -16.11
N ARG A 3 8.16 -7.62 -16.67
CA ARG A 3 7.83 -6.41 -15.89
C ARG A 3 6.48 -6.49 -15.16
N ILE A 4 5.48 -7.12 -15.78
CA ILE A 4 4.14 -7.31 -15.18
C ILE A 4 4.24 -8.31 -14.03
N LEU A 5 4.98 -9.42 -14.22
CA LEU A 5 5.26 -10.37 -13.16
C LEU A 5 5.97 -9.70 -11.98
N LEU A 6 6.98 -8.86 -12.26
CA LEU A 6 7.73 -8.15 -11.23
C LEU A 6 6.86 -7.12 -10.50
N LEU A 7 5.95 -6.43 -11.21
CA LEU A 7 4.95 -5.55 -10.61
C LEU A 7 4.03 -6.33 -9.67
N ILE A 8 3.52 -7.49 -10.09
CA ILE A 8 2.63 -8.33 -9.26
C ILE A 8 3.36 -8.80 -8.01
N VAL A 9 4.59 -9.32 -8.14
CA VAL A 9 5.38 -9.81 -7.00
C VAL A 9 5.66 -8.68 -6.00
N LEU A 10 6.06 -7.50 -6.48
CA LEU A 10 6.29 -6.34 -5.62
C LEU A 10 5.00 -5.87 -4.95
N THR A 11 3.89 -5.80 -5.69
CA THR A 11 2.58 -5.40 -5.14
C THR A 11 2.14 -6.36 -4.04
N LEU A 12 2.27 -7.67 -4.25
CA LEU A 12 1.95 -8.68 -3.23
C LEU A 12 2.87 -8.55 -2.00
N GLY A 13 4.16 -8.33 -2.21
CA GLY A 13 5.12 -8.09 -1.12
C GLY A 13 4.71 -6.88 -0.27
N TYR A 14 4.44 -5.74 -0.90
CA TYR A 14 3.96 -4.55 -0.18
C TYR A 14 2.60 -4.77 0.47
N ALA A 15 1.68 -5.47 -0.18
CA ALA A 15 0.34 -5.73 0.35
C ALA A 15 0.33 -6.66 1.58
N ILE A 16 1.40 -7.42 1.81
CA ILE A 16 1.59 -8.23 3.03
C ILE A 16 2.32 -7.42 4.10
N VAL A 17 3.42 -6.76 3.72
CA VAL A 17 4.28 -6.04 4.65
C VAL A 17 3.57 -4.81 5.25
N ILE A 18 2.79 -4.08 4.46
CA ILE A 18 2.13 -2.86 4.93
C ILE A 18 1.11 -3.16 6.02
N PRO A 19 0.13 -4.08 5.85
CA PRO A 19 -0.77 -4.45 6.94
C PRO A 19 -0.05 -5.01 8.14
N GLU A 20 0.96 -5.87 7.94
CA GLU A 20 1.70 -6.43 9.06
C GLU A 20 2.37 -5.32 9.88
N ILE A 21 2.97 -4.32 9.23
CA ILE A 21 3.53 -3.18 9.94
C ILE A 21 2.44 -2.36 10.63
N MET A 22 1.33 -2.13 9.93
CA MET A 22 0.20 -1.35 10.43
C MET A 22 -0.45 -1.95 11.67
N PHE A 23 -0.66 -3.26 11.70
CA PHE A 23 -1.34 -3.91 12.82
C PHE A 23 -0.38 -4.34 13.93
N ARG A 24 0.90 -4.55 13.63
CA ARG A 24 1.88 -5.06 14.61
C ARG A 24 2.69 -3.97 15.31
N PHE A 25 2.99 -2.87 14.63
CA PHE A 25 3.88 -1.83 15.18
C PHE A 25 3.19 -0.50 15.49
N LEU A 26 2.05 -0.18 14.87
CA LEU A 26 1.32 1.04 15.23
C LEU A 26 0.44 0.81 16.44
N SER A 27 0.41 1.81 17.33
CA SER A 27 -0.58 1.89 18.40
C SER A 27 -1.99 1.99 17.83
N GLU A 28 -2.99 1.51 18.57
CA GLU A 28 -4.41 1.57 18.19
C GLU A 28 -4.85 3.00 17.84
N SER A 29 -4.39 4.00 18.61
CA SER A 29 -4.63 5.42 18.35
C SER A 29 -4.13 5.88 16.97
N SER A 30 -2.94 5.42 16.57
CA SER A 30 -2.33 5.76 15.29
C SER A 30 -3.04 5.05 14.13
N TYR A 31 -3.42 3.79 14.34
CA TYR A 31 -4.23 3.01 13.40
C TYR A 31 -5.60 3.66 13.14
N MET A 32 -6.30 4.11 14.19
CA MET A 32 -7.59 4.80 14.04
C MET A 32 -7.44 6.14 13.33
N LEU A 33 -6.36 6.89 13.60
CA LEU A 33 -6.07 8.13 12.87
C LEU A 33 -5.81 7.88 11.39
N LEU A 34 -5.02 6.86 11.06
CA LEU A 34 -4.83 6.42 9.68
C LEU A 34 -6.17 6.10 9.03
N GLY A 35 -7.02 5.32 9.71
CA GLY A 35 -8.35 4.98 9.22
C GLY A 35 -9.23 6.20 8.90
N LYS A 36 -9.19 7.24 9.75
CA LYS A 36 -9.89 8.51 9.48
C LYS A 36 -9.28 9.28 8.31
N LEU A 37 -7.95 9.24 8.16
CA LEU A 37 -7.24 9.90 7.06
C LEU A 37 -7.55 9.26 5.71
N VAL A 38 -7.70 7.94 5.65
CA VAL A 38 -8.04 7.25 4.39
C VAL A 38 -9.53 7.17 4.09
N ASN A 39 -10.38 7.56 5.06
CA ASN A 39 -11.82 7.67 4.86
C ASN A 39 -12.40 8.98 5.43
N PRO A 40 -11.90 10.16 5.01
CA PRO A 40 -12.25 11.43 5.65
C PRO A 40 -13.71 11.84 5.40
N PHE A 41 -14.28 11.42 4.28
CA PHE A 41 -15.67 11.70 3.90
C PHE A 41 -16.61 10.52 4.19
N HIS A 42 -16.15 9.49 4.91
CA HIS A 42 -16.92 8.29 5.19
C HIS A 42 -17.55 7.65 3.93
N ILE A 43 -16.80 7.65 2.81
CA ILE A 43 -17.20 7.01 1.55
C ILE A 43 -17.40 5.51 1.76
N PHE A 44 -16.56 4.92 2.62
CA PHE A 44 -16.73 3.55 3.10
C PHE A 44 -17.47 3.54 4.44
N LEU A 45 -18.45 2.65 4.60
CA LEU A 45 -19.16 2.50 5.89
C LEU A 45 -18.22 2.04 7.00
N SER A 46 -17.26 1.16 6.68
CA SER A 46 -16.28 0.64 7.62
C SER A 46 -14.91 1.27 7.39
N THR A 47 -14.28 1.70 8.48
CA THR A 47 -12.88 2.18 8.48
C THR A 47 -11.91 1.07 8.05
N ILE A 48 -12.22 -0.18 8.36
CA ILE A 48 -11.40 -1.34 7.99
C ILE A 48 -11.40 -1.53 6.47
N ASP A 49 -12.55 -1.42 5.82
CA ASP A 49 -12.66 -1.57 4.37
C ASP A 49 -11.86 -0.48 3.64
N ALA A 50 -11.94 0.75 4.13
CA ALA A 50 -11.14 1.85 3.61
C ALA A 50 -9.64 1.59 3.75
N LEU A 51 -9.20 1.07 4.89
CA LEU A 51 -7.79 0.75 5.15
C LEU A 51 -7.30 -0.40 4.26
N ILE A 52 -8.12 -1.42 4.00
CA ILE A 52 -7.79 -2.50 3.08
C ILE A 52 -7.58 -1.95 1.66
N ILE A 53 -8.53 -1.17 1.16
CA ILE A 53 -8.45 -0.58 -0.18
C ILE A 53 -7.26 0.36 -0.29
N ALA A 54 -7.03 1.19 0.72
CA ALA A 54 -5.87 2.05 0.81
C ALA A 54 -4.56 1.27 0.73
N THR A 55 -4.47 0.16 1.46
CA THR A 55 -3.28 -0.70 1.47
C THR A 55 -3.03 -1.28 0.08
N ILE A 56 -4.06 -1.76 -0.61
CA ILE A 56 -3.94 -2.31 -1.97
C ILE A 56 -3.45 -1.23 -2.94
N LEU A 57 -4.05 -0.04 -2.90
CA LEU A 57 -3.67 1.08 -3.76
C LEU A 57 -2.24 1.56 -3.48
N LEU A 58 -1.87 1.69 -2.21
CA LEU A 58 -0.53 2.09 -1.79
C LEU A 58 0.51 1.04 -2.23
N SER A 59 0.20 -0.24 -2.10
CA SER A 59 1.07 -1.34 -2.54
C SER A 59 1.30 -1.32 -4.04
N ALA A 60 0.24 -1.12 -4.83
CA ALA A 60 0.35 -1.00 -6.28
C ALA A 60 1.13 0.26 -6.69
N PHE A 61 0.90 1.38 -6.01
CA PHE A 61 1.63 2.63 -6.23
C PHE A 61 3.12 2.49 -5.93
N LEU A 62 3.48 1.90 -4.78
CA LEU A 62 4.88 1.66 -4.40
C LEU A 62 5.56 0.68 -5.36
N SER A 63 4.89 -0.39 -5.76
CA SER A 63 5.39 -1.34 -6.76
C SER A 63 5.70 -0.64 -8.10
N TRP A 64 4.78 0.21 -8.57
CA TRP A 64 4.99 1.01 -9.77
C TRP A 64 6.15 2.00 -9.61
N LEU A 65 6.25 2.69 -8.48
CA LEU A 65 7.34 3.62 -8.16
C LEU A 65 8.69 2.91 -8.17
N THR A 66 8.79 1.74 -7.53
CA THR A 66 10.00 0.91 -7.49
C THR A 66 10.44 0.52 -8.90
N LEU A 67 9.51 0.11 -9.78
CA LEU A 67 9.83 -0.18 -11.17
C LEU A 67 10.30 1.05 -11.94
N LYS A 68 9.69 2.22 -11.72
CA LYS A 68 10.12 3.48 -12.33
C LYS A 68 11.53 3.85 -11.90
N LEU A 69 11.85 3.70 -10.62
CA LEU A 69 13.19 3.96 -10.08
C LEU A 69 14.23 3.01 -10.67
N ILE A 70 13.95 1.70 -10.69
CA ILE A 70 14.85 0.71 -11.32
C ILE A 70 15.09 1.06 -12.79
N ALA A 71 14.03 1.38 -13.54
CA ALA A 71 14.15 1.74 -14.95
C ALA A 71 14.93 3.05 -15.16
N SER A 72 14.80 4.02 -14.25
CA SER A 72 15.56 5.27 -14.29
C SER A 72 17.05 5.05 -14.00
N ILE A 73 17.37 4.17 -13.06
CA ILE A 73 18.75 3.83 -12.70
C ILE A 73 19.42 3.05 -13.83
N ALA A 74 18.73 2.05 -14.38
CA ALA A 74 19.27 1.21 -15.47
C ALA A 74 19.47 1.95 -16.80
N LYS A 75 18.95 3.17 -16.93
CA LYS A 75 19.15 4.03 -18.11
C LYS A 75 20.38 4.95 -17.98
N ARG A 76 20.92 5.10 -16.76
CA ARG A 76 22.24 5.69 -16.53
C ARG A 76 23.32 4.64 -16.72
#